data_AF-A0A2V9JKU6-F1
#
_entry.id   AF-A0A2V9JKU6-F1
#
_cell.length_a   1.000
_cell.length_b   1.000
_cell.length_c   1.000
_cell.angle_alpha   90.00
_cell.angle_beta   90.00
_cell.angle_gamma   90.00
#
_symmetry.space_group_name_H-M   'P 1'
#
loop_
_entity.id
_entity.type
_entity.pdbx_description
1 polymer ?
#
loop_
_entity_poly.entity_id
_entity_poly.type
_entity_poly.pdbx_seq_one_letter_code
_entity_poly.pdbx_strand_id
1 'polypeptide(L)' 'MLAELSAWNNGKGIDLESWISCSGNFRLAVGYATVFWPRFVLFEDYILGEGFHVDSLRGFEQQCQGDRRRI' A
#
# COMPACT_ATOMS: atom_id res chain seq x y z
N MET A 1 -13.13 -10.41 2.62
CA MET A 1 -12.73 -9.31 3.51
C MET A 1 -13.76 -8.19 3.59
N LEU A 2 -13.83 -7.18 2.70
CA LEU A 2 -14.83 -6.10 2.87
C LEU A 2 -16.28 -6.59 2.82
N ALA A 3 -16.58 -7.59 1.97
CA ALA A 3 -17.91 -8.19 1.88
C ALA A 3 -18.38 -8.85 3.19
N GLU A 4 -17.46 -9.30 4.05
CA GLU A 4 -17.79 -9.96 5.32
C GLU A 4 -18.33 -8.96 6.35
N LEU A 5 -18.03 -7.67 6.19
CA LEU A 5 -18.58 -6.62 7.05
C LEU A 5 -20.11 -6.51 6.92
N SER A 6 -20.70 -6.95 5.81
CA SER A 6 -22.17 -6.97 5.64
C SER A 6 -22.86 -7.99 6.55
N ALA A 7 -22.18 -9.06 6.95
CA ALA A 7 -22.71 -10.09 7.84
C ALA A 7 -22.66 -9.67 9.32
N TRP A 8 -21.90 -8.63 9.64
CA TRP A 8 -21.74 -8.13 11.01
C TRP A 8 -23.05 -7.60 11.59
N ASN A 9 -23.13 -7.52 12.92
CA ASN A 9 -24.32 -6.99 13.62
C ASN A 9 -25.63 -7.70 13.20
N ASN A 10 -25.64 -9.04 13.24
CA ASN A 10 -26.76 -9.90 12.80
C ASN A 10 -27.18 -9.63 11.34
N GLY A 11 -26.21 -9.43 10.44
CA GLY A 11 -26.47 -9.17 9.02
C GLY A 11 -26.94 -7.75 8.69
N LYS A 12 -26.91 -6.81 9.65
CA LYS A 12 -27.19 -5.38 9.38
C LYS A 12 -25.98 -4.64 8.79
N GLY A 13 -24.81 -5.26 8.87
CA GLY A 13 -23.57 -4.69 8.39
C GLY A 13 -22.91 -3.74 9.39
N ILE A 14 -21.70 -3.33 9.05
CA ILE A 14 -20.90 -2.30 9.71
C ILE A 14 -19.97 -1.67 8.67
N ASP A 15 -19.68 -0.38 8.77
CA ASP A 15 -18.66 0.24 7.94
C ASP A 15 -17.24 -0.10 8.45
N LEU A 16 -16.24 0.12 7.61
CA LEU A 16 -14.86 -0.26 7.92
C LEU A 16 -14.30 0.51 9.12
N GLU A 17 -14.59 1.80 9.25
CA GLU A 17 -14.03 2.65 10.30
C GLU A 17 -14.62 2.30 11.66
N SER A 18 -15.94 2.11 11.72
CA SER A 18 -16.62 1.62 12.92
C SER A 18 -16.14 0.22 13.32
N TRP A 19 -15.93 -0.69 12.37
CA TRP A 19 -15.42 -2.02 12.64
C TRP A 19 -13.99 -2.00 13.20
N ILE A 20 -13.11 -1.15 12.63
CA ILE A 20 -11.76 -0.92 13.16
C ILE A 20 -11.83 -0.35 14.57
N SER A 21 -12.77 0.55 14.86
CA SER A 21 -12.93 1.12 16.20
C SER A 21 -13.33 0.05 17.25
N CYS A 22 -14.10 -0.97 16.85
CA CYS A 22 -14.48 -2.07 17.73
C CYS A 22 -13.40 -3.15 17.89
N SER A 23 -12.70 -3.50 16.81
CA SER A 23 -11.85 -4.69 16.74
C SER A 23 -10.35 -4.38 16.61
N GLY A 24 -10.01 -3.12 16.36
CA GLY A 24 -8.65 -2.68 16.10
C GLY A 24 -7.74 -2.88 17.29
N ASN A 25 -6.53 -3.38 17.02
CA ASN A 25 -5.48 -3.50 18.02
C ASN A 25 -4.23 -2.80 17.51
N PHE A 26 -3.87 -1.69 18.14
CA PHE A 26 -2.72 -0.87 17.71
C PHE A 26 -1.40 -1.64 17.69
N ARG A 27 -1.17 -2.53 18.67
CA ARG A 27 0.09 -3.31 18.73
C ARG A 27 0.21 -4.25 17.53
N LEU A 28 -0.91 -4.89 17.15
CA LEU A 28 -0.95 -5.71 15.95
C LEU A 28 -0.83 -4.87 14.69
N ALA A 29 -1.43 -3.68 14.63
CA ALA A 29 -1.29 -2.76 13.50
C ALA A 29 0.19 -2.38 13.28
N VAL A 30 0.94 -2.09 14.34
CA VAL A 30 2.39 -1.84 14.26
C VAL A 30 3.13 -3.09 13.76
N GLY A 31 2.82 -4.28 14.29
CA GLY A 31 3.42 -5.53 13.82
C GLY A 31 3.17 -5.78 12.34
N TYR A 32 1.92 -5.63 11.89
CA TYR A 32 1.55 -5.77 10.49
C TYR A 32 2.18 -4.70 9.59
N ALA A 33 2.38 -3.48 10.09
CA ALA A 33 3.12 -2.48 9.35
C ALA A 33 4.53 -2.97 9.00
N THR A 34 5.22 -3.71 9.87
CA THR A 34 6.55 -4.26 9.52
C THR A 34 6.52 -5.32 8.41
N VAL A 35 5.36 -5.95 8.17
CA VAL A 35 5.18 -6.98 7.14
C VAL A 35 4.70 -6.39 5.82
N PHE A 36 3.75 -5.46 5.89
CA PHE A 36 3.09 -4.90 4.70
C PHE A 36 3.71 -3.60 4.21
N TRP A 37 4.45 -2.89 5.07
CA TRP A 37 5.08 -1.65 4.65
C TRP A 37 6.21 -1.96 3.67
N PRO A 38 6.14 -1.43 2.43
CA PRO A 38 7.19 -1.66 1.46
C PRO A 38 8.48 -1.02 1.96
N ARG A 39 9.59 -1.71 1.76
CA ARG A 39 10.92 -1.13 1.97
C ARG A 39 11.22 -0.24 0.77
N PHE A 40 11.77 0.93 1.04
CA PHE A 40 12.16 1.88 0.00
C PHE A 40 13.68 1.98 -0.07
N VAL A 41 14.20 2.14 -1.29
CA VAL A 41 15.62 2.31 -1.56
C VAL A 41 15.82 3.57 -2.39
N LEU A 42 16.91 4.29 -2.10
CA LEU A 42 17.40 5.36 -2.96
C LEU A 42 18.28 4.72 -4.03
N PHE A 43 17.91 4.92 -5.29
CA PHE A 43 18.70 4.49 -6.43
C PHE A 43 18.81 5.66 -7.40
N GLU A 44 20.03 6.14 -7.63
CA GLU A 44 20.28 7.38 -8.38
C GLU A 44 19.44 8.53 -7.77
N ASP A 45 18.61 9.20 -8.55
CA ASP A 45 17.72 10.28 -8.10
C ASP A 45 16.26 9.81 -7.89
N TYR A 46 16.05 8.53 -7.59
CA TYR A 46 14.74 7.92 -7.40
C TYR A 46 14.59 7.25 -6.03
N ILE A 47 13.41 7.41 -5.43
CA ILE A 47 12.95 6.58 -4.31
C ILE A 47 12.07 5.48 -4.90
N LEU A 48 12.54 4.23 -4.80
CA LEU A 48 11.89 3.07 -5.40
C LEU A 48 11.57 2.02 -4.33
N GLY A 49 10.61 1.15 -4.62
CA GLY A 49 10.40 -0.05 -3.81
C GLY A 49 11.62 -0.97 -3.87
N GLU A 50 12.04 -1.50 -2.73
CA GLU A 50 13.08 -2.52 -2.67
C GLU A 50 12.65 -3.72 -3.53
N GLY A 51 13.56 -4.22 -4.37
CA GLY A 51 13.25 -5.26 -5.36
C GLY A 51 12.72 -4.73 -6.69
N PHE A 52 12.77 -3.42 -6.95
CA PHE A 52 12.46 -2.89 -8.29
C PHE A 52 13.39 -3.48 -9.38
N HIS A 53 12.90 -3.52 -10.61
CA HIS A 53 13.68 -3.91 -11.78
C HIS A 53 14.23 -2.68 -12.50
N VAL A 54 15.55 -2.64 -12.73
CA VAL A 54 16.22 -1.55 -13.44
C VAL A 54 15.63 -1.35 -14.84
N ASP A 55 15.30 -2.43 -15.55
CA ASP A 55 14.71 -2.35 -16.89
C ASP A 55 13.35 -1.63 -16.88
N SER A 56 12.55 -1.80 -15.82
CA SER A 56 11.29 -1.07 -15.66
C SER A 56 11.53 0.43 -15.46
N LEU A 57 12.55 0.79 -14.68
CA LEU A 57 12.95 2.20 -14.51
C LEU A 57 13.42 2.80 -15.83
N ARG A 58 14.29 2.10 -16.58
CA ARG A 58 14.77 2.59 -17.89
C ARG A 58 13.66 2.70 -18.92
N GLY A 59 12.73 1.75 -18.93
CA GLY A 59 11.54 1.82 -19.78
C GLY A 59 10.68 3.04 -19.47
N PHE A 60 10.46 3.34 -18.19
CA PHE A 60 9.78 4.56 -17.75
C PHE A 60 10.51 5.83 -18.22
N GLU A 61 11.84 5.92 -18.03
CA GLU A 61 12.64 7.07 -18.46
C GLU A 61 12.56 7.32 -19.97
N GLN A 62 12.55 6.26 -20.77
CA GLN A 62 12.41 6.33 -22.22
C GLN A 62 11.02 6.85 -22.63
N GLN A 63 9.95 6.37 -22.00
CA GLN A 63 8.58 6.84 -22.26
C GLN A 63 8.42 8.32 -21.94
N CYS A 64 9.05 8.77 -20.87
CA CYS A 64 9.02 10.16 -20.43
C CYS A 64 9.98 11.08 -21.20
N GLN A 65 10.84 10.55 -22.08
CA GLN A 65 11.91 11.30 -22.76
C GLN A 65 12.79 12.10 -21.78
N GLY A 66 13.00 11.56 -20.57
CA GLY A 66 13.73 12.23 -19.48
C GLY A 66 12.92 13.27 -18.69
N ASP A 67 11.71 13.65 -19.11
CA ASP A 67 10.82 14.52 -18.33
C ASP A 67 9.91 13.71 -17.40
N ARG A 68 10.35 13.56 -16.15
CA ARG A 68 9.65 12.81 -15.10
C ARG A 68 8.28 13.39 -14.70
N ARG A 69 7.92 14.60 -15.16
CA ARG A 69 6.64 15.26 -14.86
C ARG A 69 5.57 15.04 -15.93
N ARG A 70 5.93 14.38 -17.03
CA ARG A 70 5.07 14.21 -18.22
C ARG A 70 3.95 13.15 -18.05
N ILE A 71 3.71 12.69 -16.82
CA ILE A 71 2.75 11.63 -16.48
C ILE A 71 1.34 12.22 -16.37
#